data_AF-A0A7H8LSQ6-F1
#
_entry.id   AF-A0A7H8LSQ6-F1
#
_cell.length_a   1.000
_cell.length_b   1.000
_cell.length_c   1.000
_cell.angle_alpha   90.00
_cell.angle_beta   90.00
_cell.angle_gamma   90.00
#
_symmetry.space_group_name_H-M   'P 1'
#
loop_
_entity.id
_entity.type
_entity.pdbx_description
1 polymer ?
#
loop_
_entity_poly.entity_id
_entity_poly.type
_entity_poly.pdbx_seq_one_letter_code
_entity_poly.pdbx_strand_id
1 'polypeptide(L)' 'MPVRRSVADSAALLRSDAEAVEHAAARLRALIDRLRDDPATPPWFISIAEAHITAASTAATDLATAAAHLNTLSGAES' A
#
# COMPACT_ATOMS: atom_id res chain seq x y z
N MET A 1 -1.51 -18.29 24.25
CA MET A 1 -1.76 -19.13 23.05
C MET A 1 -1.82 -18.22 21.84
N PRO A 2 -1.13 -18.53 20.72
CA PRO A 2 -1.28 -17.73 19.51
C PRO A 2 -2.69 -17.99 18.96
N VAL A 3 -3.49 -16.92 18.87
CA VAL A 3 -4.81 -16.98 18.24
C VAL A 3 -4.58 -17.37 16.79
N ARG A 4 -5.06 -18.54 16.37
CA ARG A 4 -5.09 -18.93 14.96
C ARG A 4 -6.04 -17.96 14.26
N ARG A 5 -5.47 -16.91 13.66
CA ARG A 5 -6.21 -15.93 12.88
C ARG A 5 -6.84 -16.65 11.68
N SER A 6 -8.13 -16.44 11.45
CA SER A 6 -8.79 -17.01 10.29
C SER A 6 -8.14 -16.49 9.00
N VAL A 7 -8.21 -17.30 7.93
CA VAL A 7 -7.77 -16.88 6.60
C VAL A 7 -8.54 -15.63 6.15
N ALA A 8 -9.83 -15.55 6.46
CA ALA A 8 -10.67 -14.37 6.21
C ALA A 8 -10.19 -13.13 6.99
N ASP A 9 -9.83 -13.27 8.27
CA ASP A 9 -9.32 -12.17 9.09
C ASP A 9 -7.95 -11.67 8.63
N SER A 10 -7.15 -12.55 8.01
CA SER A 10 -5.84 -12.21 7.45
C SER A 10 -6.01 -11.50 6.10
N ALA A 11 -6.95 -11.96 5.27
CA ALA A 11 -7.30 -11.28 4.03
C ALA A 11 -7.90 -9.87 4.28
N ALA A 12 -8.71 -9.71 5.32
CA ALA A 12 -9.25 -8.41 5.72
C ALA A 12 -8.15 -7.44 6.16
N LEU A 13 -7.16 -7.91 6.93
CA LEU A 13 -6.00 -7.08 7.30
C LEU A 13 -5.19 -6.66 6.09
N LEU A 14 -4.81 -7.60 5.23
CA LEU A 14 -3.99 -7.29 4.06
C LEU A 14 -4.66 -6.27 3.15
N ARG A 15 -5.99 -6.33 3.02
CA ARG A 15 -6.77 -5.31 2.31
C ARG A 15 -6.72 -3.96 3.01
N SER A 16 -6.93 -3.91 4.33
CA SER A 16 -6.82 -2.68 5.11
C SER A 16 -5.42 -2.06 5.03
N ASP A 17 -4.38 -2.89 5.04
CA ASP A 17 -2.99 -2.44 4.91
C ASP A 17 -2.72 -1.90 3.51
N ALA A 18 -3.23 -2.56 2.46
CA ALA A 18 -3.15 -2.07 1.09
C ALA A 18 -3.81 -0.68 0.96
N GLU A 19 -5.02 -0.51 1.49
CA GLU A 19 -5.75 0.78 1.47
C GLU A 19 -4.99 1.87 2.23
N ALA A 20 -4.42 1.54 3.39
CA ALA A 20 -3.62 2.49 4.17
C ALA A 20 -2.35 2.93 3.43
N VAL A 21 -1.67 2.00 2.75
CA VAL A 21 -0.47 2.28 1.95
C VAL A 21 -0.81 3.14 0.73
N GLU A 22 -1.93 2.85 0.03
CA GLU A 22 -2.40 3.69 -1.07
C GLU A 22 -2.74 5.11 -0.61
N HIS A 23 -3.42 5.24 0.53
CA HIS A 23 -3.74 6.55 1.08
C HIS A 23 -2.48 7.35 1.47
N ALA A 24 -1.48 6.69 2.05
CA ALA A 24 -0.20 7.30 2.36
C ALA A 24 0.54 7.74 1.08
N ALA A 25 0.56 6.89 0.06
CA ALA A 25 1.17 7.20 -1.23
C ALA A 25 0.47 8.40 -1.92
N ALA A 26 -0.86 8.46 -1.88
CA ALA A 26 -1.63 9.59 -2.41
C ALA A 26 -1.31 10.90 -1.69
N ARG A 27 -1.20 10.87 -0.35
CA ARG A 27 -0.79 12.04 0.45
C ARG A 27 0.63 12.50 0.11
N LEU A 28 1.56 11.56 -0.05
CA LEU A 28 2.93 11.89 -0.46
C LEU A 28 2.93 12.53 -1.85
N ARG A 29 2.13 12.02 -2.78
CA ARG A 29 2.00 12.57 -4.14
C ARG A 29 1.49 14.00 -4.13
N ALA A 30 0.47 14.29 -3.32
CA ALA A 30 -0.05 15.65 -3.14
C ALA A 30 0.99 16.59 -2.51
N LEU A 31 1.84 16.09 -1.59
CA LEU A 31 2.93 16.87 -1.01
C LEU A 31 4.02 17.19 -2.04
N ILE A 32 4.43 16.19 -2.84
CA ILE A 32 5.41 16.39 -3.91
C ILE A 32 4.91 17.42 -4.91
N ASP A 33 3.64 17.36 -5.29
CA ASP A 33 3.05 18.30 -6.26
C ASP A 33 3.10 19.74 -5.73
N ARG A 34 2.81 19.95 -4.44
CA ARG A 34 2.97 21.25 -3.78
C ARG A 34 4.42 21.71 -3.69
N LEU A 35 5.34 20.79 -3.46
CA LEU A 35 6.77 21.09 -3.32
C LEU A 35 7.46 21.29 -4.68
N ARG A 36 6.88 20.80 -5.78
CA ARG A 36 7.44 20.93 -7.13
C ARG A 36 7.59 22.39 -7.57
N ASP A 37 6.67 23.24 -7.14
CA ASP A 37 6.68 24.68 -7.44
C ASP A 37 7.48 25.49 -6.42
N ASP A 38 7.97 24.85 -5.33
CA ASP A 38 8.79 25.52 -4.32
C ASP A 38 10.27 25.54 -4.75
N PRO A 39 10.87 26.72 -4.94
CA PRO A 39 12.28 26.85 -5.33
C PRO A 39 13.26 26.34 -4.27
N ALA A 40 12.83 26.11 -3.03
CA ALA A 40 13.63 25.50 -1.98
C ALA A 40 13.68 23.96 -2.07
N THR A 41 12.86 23.33 -2.92
CA THR A 41 12.83 21.87 -3.04
C THR A 41 14.07 21.35 -3.78
N PRO A 42 14.86 20.45 -3.16
CA PRO A 42 16.02 19.88 -3.83
C PRO A 42 15.60 19.01 -5.03
N PRO A 43 16.28 19.10 -6.18
CA PRO A 43 15.91 18.35 -7.38
C PRO A 43 16.01 16.82 -7.19
N TRP A 44 16.86 16.34 -6.28
CA TRP A 44 16.95 14.92 -5.93
C TRP A 44 15.74 14.41 -5.13
N PHE A 45 15.05 15.30 -4.39
CA PHE A 45 13.96 14.92 -3.50
C PHE A 45 12.77 14.37 -4.29
N ILE A 46 12.40 15.03 -5.38
CA ILE A 46 11.27 14.61 -6.24
C ILE A 46 11.51 13.20 -6.78
N SER A 47 12.73 12.94 -7.30
CA SER A 47 13.07 11.62 -7.86
C SER A 47 13.01 10.49 -6.83
N ILE A 48 13.55 10.72 -5.62
CA ILE A 48 13.49 9.74 -4.53
C ILE A 48 12.04 9.53 -4.05
N ALA A 49 11.27 10.61 -3.93
CA ALA A 49 9.89 10.53 -3.47
C ALA A 49 9.00 9.81 -4.50
N GLU A 50 9.21 10.01 -5.80
CA GLU A 50 8.55 9.25 -6.87
C GLU A 50 8.92 7.75 -6.84
N ALA A 51 10.18 7.42 -6.57
CA ALA A 51 10.62 6.03 -6.40
C ALA A 51 9.93 5.37 -5.20
N HIS A 52 9.80 6.08 -4.08
CA HIS A 52 9.08 5.58 -2.90
C HIS A 52 7.59 5.42 -3.12
N ILE A 53 6.93 6.34 -3.83
CA ILE A 53 5.52 6.18 -4.20
C ILE A 53 5.34 4.93 -5.05
N THR A 54 6.21 4.72 -6.03
CA THR A 54 6.15 3.54 -6.90
C THR A 54 6.29 2.26 -6.09
N ALA A 55 7.27 2.19 -5.18
CA ALA A 55 7.45 1.04 -4.30
C ALA A 55 6.25 0.81 -3.38
N ALA A 56 5.65 1.87 -2.82
CA ALA A 56 4.46 1.79 -1.98
C ALA A 56 3.25 1.29 -2.77
N SER A 57 3.03 1.78 -4.00
CA SER A 57 1.94 1.32 -4.87
C SER A 57 2.10 -0.14 -5.28
N THR A 58 3.33 -0.60 -5.55
CA THR A 58 3.60 -2.03 -5.80
C THR A 58 3.28 -2.87 -4.57
N ALA A 59 3.76 -2.45 -3.39
CA ALA A 59 3.48 -3.17 -2.14
C ALA A 59 1.97 -3.25 -1.84
N ALA A 60 1.21 -2.17 -2.04
CA ALA A 60 -0.24 -2.19 -1.89
C ALA A 60 -0.92 -3.17 -2.87
N THR A 61 -0.47 -3.20 -4.13
CA THR A 61 -0.97 -4.13 -5.14
C THR A 61 -0.70 -5.58 -4.75
N ASP A 62 0.51 -5.87 -4.24
CA ASP A 62 0.90 -7.20 -3.77
C ASP A 62 0.05 -7.64 -2.57
N LEU A 63 -0.19 -6.74 -1.61
CA LEU A 63 -1.04 -6.99 -0.44
C LEU A 63 -2.50 -7.26 -0.86
N ALA A 64 -3.05 -6.46 -1.77
CA ALA A 64 -4.40 -6.65 -2.31
C ALA A 64 -4.53 -7.98 -3.07
N THR A 65 -3.51 -8.34 -3.85
CA THR A 65 -3.44 -9.61 -4.59
C THR A 65 -3.36 -10.80 -3.62
N ALA A 66 -2.53 -10.71 -2.58
CA ALA A 66 -2.46 -11.73 -1.54
C ALA A 66 -3.80 -11.88 -0.79
N ALA A 67 -4.48 -10.78 -0.47
CA ALA A 67 -5.81 -10.79 0.13
C ALA A 67 -6.86 -11.46 -0.79
N ALA A 68 -6.79 -11.22 -2.10
CA ALA A 68 -7.67 -11.87 -3.07
C ALA A 68 -7.42 -13.38 -3.11
N HIS A 69 -6.17 -13.82 -3.19
CA HIS A 69 -5.82 -15.25 -3.15
C HIS A 69 -6.29 -15.94 -1.88
N LEU A 70 -6.11 -15.33 -0.71
CA LEU A 70 -6.58 -15.89 0.56
C LEU A 70 -8.10 -16.03 0.60
N ASN A 71 -8.85 -15.07 0.05
CA ASN A 71 -10.31 -15.20 -0.07
C ASN A 71 -10.72 -16.34 -1.01
N THR A 72 -10.02 -16.53 -2.13
CA THR A 72 -10.31 -17.66 -3.04
C THR A 72 -10.05 -19.01 -2.39
N LEU A 73 -9.00 -19.13 -1.57
CA LEU A 73 -8.69 -20.34 -0.82
C LEU A 73 -9.74 -20.61 0.26
N SER A 74 -10.10 -19.58 1.03
CA SER A 74 -11.13 -19.70 2.08
C SER A 74 -12.51 -20.06 1.52
N GLY A 75 -12.84 -19.62 0.30
CA GLY A 75 -14.09 -19.98 -0.37
C GLY A 75 -14.09 -21.36 -1.03
N ALA A 76 -12.91 -21.92 -1.31
CA ALA A 76 -12.75 -23.27 -1.84
C ALA A 76 -12.75 -24.36 -0.73
N GLU A 77 -12.54 -23.96 0.52
CA GLU A 77 -12.59 -24.83 1.71
C GLU A 77 -13.99 -24.90 2.38
N SER A 78 -14.99 -24.17 1.86
CA SER A 78 -16.40 -24.19 2.33
C SER A 78 -17.29 -25.05 1.41
#